data_AF-A0A1R1IPG8-F1
#
_entry.id   AF-A0A1R1IPG8-F1
#
_cell.length_a   1.000
_cell.length_b   1.000
_cell.length_c   1.000
_cell.angle_alpha   90.00
_cell.angle_beta   90.00
_cell.angle_gamma   90.00
#
_symmetry.space_group_name_H-M   'P 1'
#
loop_
_entity.id
_entity.type
_entity.pdbx_description
1 polymer ?
#
loop_
_entity_poly.entity_id
_entity_poly.type
_entity_poly.pdbx_seq_one_letter_code
_entity_poly.pdbx_strand_id
1 'polypeptide(L)'
;MLRRCYSAREFLEIKAMTLSIRAALAVAAALFTAETAQAAERTVTLDVTNVSCVTCAPIVRRAISRVPGVTAVSVNPGDAGRAVATVTYDDVRVTPTVLAQASTNAGYPARVRASH
;
A
#
# COMPACT_ATOMS: atom_id res chain seq x y z
N MET A 1 -7.29 -4.20 70.80
CA MET A 1 -6.47 -5.25 70.18
C MET A 1 -6.95 -5.54 68.75
N LEU A 2 -6.09 -5.24 67.78
CA LEU A 2 -5.82 -5.96 66.51
C LEU A 2 -6.75 -5.89 65.28
N ARG A 3 -7.88 -5.17 65.26
CA ARG A 3 -8.76 -5.15 64.04
C ARG A 3 -8.55 -4.01 63.03
N ARG A 4 -7.63 -3.07 63.26
CA ARG A 4 -7.50 -1.85 62.43
C ARG A 4 -6.23 -1.75 61.57
N CYS A 5 -5.30 -2.71 61.67
CA CYS A 5 -4.07 -2.73 60.86
C CYS A 5 -4.11 -3.69 59.65
N TYR A 6 -5.13 -4.56 59.53
CA TYR A 6 -5.16 -5.59 58.47
C TYR A 6 -5.55 -5.01 57.09
N SER A 7 -6.48 -4.04 57.06
CA SER A 7 -7.04 -3.46 55.83
C SER A 7 -6.06 -2.67 54.95
N ALA A 8 -5.02 -2.06 55.52
CA ALA A 8 -4.06 -1.27 54.74
C ALA A 8 -3.06 -2.15 53.96
N ARG A 9 -2.86 -3.39 54.39
CA ARG A 9 -1.88 -4.32 53.82
C ARG A 9 -2.46 -5.12 52.64
N GLU A 10 -3.75 -5.44 52.68
CA GLU A 10 -4.49 -6.08 51.58
C GLU A 10 -4.74 -5.14 50.39
N PHE A 11 -5.00 -3.86 50.67
CA PHE A 11 -5.14 -2.85 49.60
C PHE A 11 -3.85 -2.62 48.81
N LEU A 12 -2.68 -2.85 49.43
CA LEU A 12 -1.38 -2.68 48.78
C LEU A 12 -1.04 -3.87 47.85
N GLU A 13 -1.40 -5.09 48.26
CA GLU A 13 -1.25 -6.32 47.46
C GLU A 13 -2.19 -6.32 46.23
N ILE A 14 -3.44 -5.88 46.40
CA ILE A 14 -4.40 -5.74 45.29
C ILE A 14 -3.93 -4.69 44.28
N LYS A 15 -3.31 -3.59 44.74
CA LYS A 15 -2.77 -2.54 43.88
C LYS A 15 -1.51 -2.99 43.13
N ALA A 16 -0.66 -3.80 43.74
CA ALA A 16 0.54 -4.37 43.12
C ALA A 16 0.18 -5.45 42.07
N MET A 17 -0.84 -6.26 42.34
CA MET A 17 -1.31 -7.31 41.44
C MET A 17 -2.08 -6.74 40.22
N THR A 18 -2.87 -5.68 40.41
CA THR A 18 -3.53 -4.97 39.30
C THR A 18 -2.57 -4.13 38.45
N LEU A 19 -1.45 -3.67 39.02
CA LEU A 19 -0.40 -2.95 38.29
C LEU A 19 0.43 -3.89 37.39
N SER A 20 0.71 -5.10 37.86
CA SER A 20 1.44 -6.12 37.09
C SER A 20 0.60 -6.74 35.97
N ILE A 21 -0.71 -6.93 36.18
CA ILE A 21 -1.64 -7.37 35.12
C ILE A 21 -1.77 -6.32 34.00
N ARG A 22 -1.84 -5.03 34.35
CA ARG A 22 -1.89 -3.93 33.35
C ARG A 22 -0.59 -3.83 32.55
N ALA A 23 0.56 -4.02 33.19
CA ALA A 23 1.85 -4.04 32.51
C ALA A 23 1.96 -5.21 31.52
N ALA A 24 1.53 -6.42 31.92
CA ALA A 24 1.52 -7.59 31.04
C ALA A 24 0.59 -7.43 29.82
N LEU A 25 -0.59 -6.85 30.02
CA LEU A 25 -1.54 -6.55 28.93
C LEU A 25 -0.99 -5.50 27.94
N ALA A 26 -0.29 -4.48 28.43
CA ALA A 26 0.32 -3.46 27.57
C ALA A 26 1.48 -4.03 26.72
N VAL A 27 2.28 -4.96 27.28
CA VAL A 27 3.39 -5.61 26.56
C VAL A 27 2.88 -6.57 25.49
N ALA A 28 1.80 -7.32 25.75
CA ALA A 28 1.21 -8.23 24.77
C ALA A 28 0.62 -7.50 23.55
N ALA A 29 0.03 -6.31 23.75
CA ALA A 29 -0.51 -5.51 22.65
C ALA A 29 0.59 -4.94 21.72
N ALA A 30 1.79 -4.69 22.25
CA ALA A 30 2.91 -4.15 21.48
C ALA A 30 3.56 -5.18 20.54
N LEU A 31 3.40 -6.49 20.81
CA LEU A 31 3.97 -7.55 19.98
C LEU A 31 3.09 -7.94 18.78
N PHE A 32 1.82 -7.51 18.76
CA PHE A 32 0.84 -7.93 17.75
C PHE A 32 0.73 -6.99 16.53
N THR A 33 1.40 -5.84 16.52
CA THR A 33 1.26 -4.83 15.44
C THR A 33 2.34 -4.90 14.38
N ALA A 34 3.17 -5.95 14.37
CA ALA A 34 4.33 -6.06 13.49
C ALA A 34 4.19 -7.15 12.42
N GLU A 35 2.99 -7.34 11.87
CA GLU A 35 2.83 -7.96 10.54
C GLU A 35 2.52 -6.84 9.56
N THR A 36 3.54 -6.02 9.30
CA THR A 36 3.54 -5.18 8.10
C THR A 36 3.54 -6.13 6.92
N ALA A 37 2.35 -6.42 6.39
CA ALA A 37 2.18 -7.06 5.11
C ALA A 37 3.04 -6.30 4.09
N GLN A 38 4.19 -6.86 3.72
CA GLN A 38 4.95 -6.44 2.56
C GLN A 38 4.14 -6.88 1.34
N ALA A 39 3.12 -6.08 0.99
CA ALA A 39 2.66 -6.04 -0.39
C ALA A 39 3.90 -5.69 -1.23
N ALA A 40 4.35 -6.60 -2.07
CA ALA A 40 5.54 -6.39 -2.89
C ALA A 40 5.17 -5.39 -3.98
N GLU A 41 5.25 -4.10 -3.66
CA GLU A 41 5.06 -3.05 -4.64
C GLU A 41 6.12 -3.22 -5.73
N ARG A 42 5.65 -3.41 -6.96
CA ARG A 42 6.48 -3.50 -8.15
C ARG A 42 6.28 -2.26 -8.99
N THR A 43 7.34 -1.88 -9.69
CA THR A 43 7.27 -0.83 -10.70
C THR A 43 7.50 -1.43 -12.06
N VAL A 44 6.63 -1.11 -13.02
CA VAL A 44 6.78 -1.51 -14.42
C VAL A 44 6.74 -0.28 -15.31
N THR A 45 7.45 -0.35 -16.43
CA THR A 45 7.39 0.65 -17.48
C THR A 45 6.61 0.12 -18.67
N LEU A 46 5.72 0.95 -19.22
CA LEU A 46 4.88 0.64 -20.36
C LEU A 46 5.17 1.64 -21.48
N ASP A 47 5.38 1.12 -22.68
CA ASP A 47 5.43 1.91 -23.91
C ASP A 47 4.02 2.08 -24.46
N VAL A 48 3.51 3.30 -24.39
CA VAL A 48 2.15 3.67 -24.83
C VAL A 48 2.23 4.39 -26.17
N THR A 49 1.30 4.06 -27.07
CA THR A 49 1.18 4.66 -28.39
C THR A 49 -0.11 5.46 -28.52
N ASN A 50 -0.22 6.27 -29.58
CA ASN A 50 -1.36 7.14 -29.85
C ASN A 50 -1.50 8.30 -28.83
N VAL A 51 -0.38 8.77 -28.28
CA VAL A 51 -0.31 9.88 -27.32
C VAL A 51 0.20 11.13 -28.03
N SER A 52 -0.57 11.64 -29.00
CA SER A 52 -0.19 12.78 -29.85
C SER A 52 -0.74 14.13 -29.39
N CYS A 53 -1.59 14.15 -28.36
CA CYS A 53 -2.30 15.33 -27.89
C CYS A 53 -1.99 15.68 -26.43
N VAL A 54 -2.08 16.96 -26.08
CA VAL A 54 -1.84 17.44 -24.69
C VAL A 54 -2.77 16.78 -23.67
N THR A 55 -3.99 16.43 -24.08
CA THR A 55 -4.99 15.76 -23.24
C THR A 55 -4.83 14.24 -23.19
N CYS A 56 -4.01 13.64 -24.07
CA CYS A 56 -3.89 12.19 -24.21
C CYS A 56 -3.18 11.56 -23.00
N ALA A 57 -2.06 12.14 -22.55
CA ALA A 57 -1.30 11.61 -21.42
C ALA A 57 -2.09 11.59 -20.09
N PRO A 58 -2.87 12.63 -19.73
CA PRO A 58 -3.79 12.58 -18.60
C PRO A 58 -4.87 11.49 -18.71
N ILE A 59 -5.38 11.19 -19.91
CA ILE A 59 -6.38 10.14 -20.11
C ILE A 59 -5.77 8.77 -19.87
N VAL A 60 -4.59 8.50 -20.42
CA VAL A 60 -3.82 7.26 -20.17
C VAL A 60 -3.59 7.06 -18.68
N ARG A 61 -3.11 8.11 -17.98
CA ARG A 61 -2.90 8.06 -16.53
C ARG A 61 -4.17 7.67 -15.79
N ARG A 62 -5.29 8.33 -16.10
CA ARG A 62 -6.60 8.04 -15.48
C ARG A 62 -7.08 6.62 -15.77
N ALA A 63 -6.86 6.10 -16.98
CA ALA A 63 -7.24 4.74 -17.33
C ALA A 63 -6.50 3.70 -16.47
N ILE A 64 -5.18 3.86 -16.33
CA ILE A 64 -4.34 2.94 -15.54
C ILE A 64 -4.63 3.10 -14.04
N SER A 65 -4.78 4.32 -13.53
CA SER A 65 -5.05 4.57 -12.11
C SER A 65 -6.38 4.00 -11.61
N ARG A 66 -7.32 3.65 -12.49
CA ARG A 66 -8.59 3.01 -12.13
C ARG A 66 -8.47 1.51 -11.90
N VAL A 67 -7.34 0.91 -12.26
CA VAL A 67 -7.11 -0.52 -12.07
C VAL A 67 -6.88 -0.79 -10.58
N PRO A 68 -7.67 -1.67 -9.93
CA PRO A 68 -7.45 -2.03 -8.53
C PRO A 68 -6.04 -2.62 -8.34
N GLY A 69 -5.33 -2.15 -7.31
CA GLY A 69 -3.95 -2.55 -7.03
C GLY A 69 -2.88 -1.65 -7.62
N VAL A 70 -3.24 -0.58 -8.35
CA VAL A 70 -2.31 0.47 -8.74
C VAL A 70 -2.16 1.50 -7.63
N THR A 71 -0.93 1.73 -7.17
CA THR A 71 -0.61 2.74 -6.15
C THR A 71 -0.21 4.07 -6.77
N ALA A 72 0.57 4.05 -7.85
CA ALA A 72 1.04 5.26 -8.51
C ALA A 72 1.19 5.09 -10.02
N VAL A 73 0.94 6.18 -10.76
CA VAL A 73 1.13 6.21 -12.22
C VAL A 73 1.78 7.53 -12.59
N SER A 74 2.90 7.46 -13.32
CA SER A 74 3.51 8.58 -14.01
C SER A 74 3.49 8.33 -15.51
N VAL A 75 3.15 9.36 -16.29
CA VAL A 75 3.13 9.28 -17.76
C VAL A 75 3.98 10.42 -18.28
N ASN A 76 5.05 10.06 -18.98
CA ASN A 76 5.96 10.99 -19.65
C ASN A 76 5.66 10.94 -21.15
N PRO A 77 4.99 11.96 -21.71
CA PRO A 77 4.82 12.05 -23.16
C PRO A 77 6.20 12.24 -23.80
N GLY A 78 6.45 11.47 -24.86
CA GLY A 78 7.62 11.63 -25.72
C GLY A 78 7.23 12.16 -27.09
N ASP A 79 8.19 12.19 -28.00
CA ASP A 79 7.97 12.63 -29.37
C ASP A 79 7.23 11.57 -30.22
N ALA A 80 6.69 12.01 -31.36
CA ALA A 80 6.07 11.14 -32.37
C ALA A 80 4.89 10.28 -31.88
N GLY A 81 4.07 10.80 -30.96
CA GLY A 81 2.82 10.16 -30.53
C GLY A 81 3.02 8.95 -29.62
N ARG A 82 4.14 8.89 -28.89
CA ARG A 82 4.45 7.84 -27.91
C ARG A 82 4.58 8.44 -26.52
N ALA A 83 4.36 7.63 -25.49
CA ALA A 83 4.62 7.99 -24.11
C ALA A 83 5.18 6.81 -23.34
N VAL A 84 5.98 7.10 -22.32
CA VAL A 84 6.46 6.11 -21.36
C VAL A 84 5.64 6.27 -20.09
N ALA A 85 4.90 5.22 -19.71
CA ALA A 85 4.14 5.19 -18.47
C ALA A 85 4.85 4.31 -17.44
N THR A 86 5.23 4.89 -16.31
CA THR A 86 5.78 4.17 -15.16
C THR A 86 4.66 3.94 -14.15
N VAL A 87 4.41 2.69 -13.80
CA VAL A 87 3.29 2.29 -12.94
C VAL A 87 3.83 1.51 -11.75
N THR A 88 3.48 1.96 -10.55
CA THR A 88 3.71 1.22 -9.31
C THR A 88 2.43 0.50 -8.92
N TYR A 89 2.51 -0.80 -8.71
CA TYR A 89 1.37 -1.69 -8.49
C TYR A 89 1.72 -2.82 -7.52
N ASP A 90 0.68 -3.38 -6.91
CA ASP A 90 0.75 -4.59 -6.09
C ASP A 90 0.77 -5.83 -7.01
N ASP A 91 1.90 -6.55 -7.02
CA ASP A 91 2.09 -7.72 -7.89
C ASP A 91 1.25 -8.94 -7.50
N VAL A 92 0.65 -8.92 -6.31
CA VAL A 92 -0.31 -9.92 -5.85
C VAL A 92 -1.70 -9.66 -6.45
N ARG A 93 -2.03 -8.41 -6.76
CA ARG A 93 -3.37 -7.99 -7.22
C ARG A 93 -3.48 -7.81 -8.72
N VAL A 94 -2.42 -7.35 -9.38
CA VAL A 94 -2.46 -7.00 -10.81
C VAL A 94 -1.15 -7.36 -11.51
N THR A 95 -1.25 -7.71 -12.78
CA THR A 95 -0.08 -8.03 -13.61
C THR A 95 0.20 -6.90 -14.61
N PRO A 96 1.45 -6.74 -15.07
CA PRO A 96 1.81 -5.77 -16.11
C PRO A 96 0.94 -5.84 -17.37
N THR A 97 0.53 -7.04 -17.77
CA THR A 97 -0.33 -7.25 -18.94
C THR A 97 -1.69 -6.62 -18.76
N VAL A 98 -2.28 -6.71 -17.56
CA VAL A 98 -3.58 -6.08 -17.24
C VAL A 98 -3.46 -4.56 -17.28
N LEU A 99 -2.35 -4.00 -16.80
CA LEU A 99 -2.08 -2.55 -16.87
C LEU A 99 -1.97 -2.07 -18.33
N ALA A 100 -1.27 -2.82 -19.18
CA ALA A 100 -1.19 -2.53 -20.61
C ALA A 100 -2.55 -2.64 -21.31
N GLN A 101 -3.36 -3.64 -20.95
CA GLN A 101 -4.72 -3.79 -21.45
C GLN A 101 -5.63 -2.64 -21.01
N ALA A 102 -5.53 -2.16 -19.77
CA ALA A 102 -6.33 -1.03 -19.29
C ALA A 102 -6.11 0.23 -20.12
N SER A 103 -4.86 0.53 -20.49
CA SER A 103 -4.54 1.62 -21.42
C SER A 103 -5.08 1.34 -22.82
N THR A 104 -4.93 0.11 -23.31
CA THR A 104 -5.38 -0.30 -24.65
C THR A 104 -6.91 -0.18 -24.79
N ASN A 105 -7.66 -0.59 -23.77
CA ASN A 105 -9.12 -0.47 -23.73
C ASN A 105 -9.60 0.99 -23.72
N ALA A 106 -8.75 1.93 -23.28
CA ALA A 106 -9.00 3.35 -23.35
C ALA A 106 -8.61 3.98 -24.71
N GLY A 107 -8.18 3.18 -25.70
CA GLY A 107 -7.77 3.65 -27.03
C GLY A 107 -6.28 4.00 -27.16
N TYR A 108 -5.47 3.63 -26.16
CA TYR A 108 -4.03 3.90 -26.11
C TYR A 108 -3.26 2.59 -26.00
N PRO A 109 -2.96 1.92 -27.13
CA PRO A 109 -2.28 0.64 -27.12
C PRO A 109 -0.94 0.74 -26.39
N ALA A 110 -0.74 -0.16 -25.41
CA ALA A 110 0.44 -0.16 -24.55
C ALA A 110 1.13 -1.53 -24.56
N ARG A 111 2.45 -1.55 -24.38
CA ARG A 111 3.24 -2.77 -24.24
C ARG A 111 4.15 -2.65 -23.02
N VAL A 112 4.39 -3.77 -22.34
CA VAL A 112 5.34 -3.83 -21.23
C VAL A 112 6.75 -3.67 -21.79
N ARG A 113 7.49 -2.68 -21.30
CA ARG A 113 8.90 -2.50 -21.60
C ARG A 113 9.68 -3.43 -20.68
N ALA A 114 10.42 -4.38 -21.25
CA ALA A 114 11.28 -5.25 -20.46
C ALA A 114 12.38 -4.41 -19.79
N SER A 115 12.39 -4.37 -18.46
CA SER A 115 13.51 -3.83 -17.68
C SER A 115 14.56 -4.93 -17.58
N HIS A 116 15.64 -4.78 -18.35
CA HIS A 116 16.76 -5.72 -18.37
C HIS A 116 17.89 -5.26 -17.46
#